data_AF-X1JLJ0-F1
#
_entry.id   AF-X1JLJ0-F1
#
_cell.length_a   1.000
_cell.length_b   1.000
_cell.length_c   1.000
_cell.angle_alpha   90.00
_cell.angle_beta   90.00
_cell.angle_gamma   90.00
#
_symmetry.space_group_name_H-M   'P 1'
#
loop_
_entity.id
_entity.type
_entity.pdbx_description
1 polymer ?
#
loop_
_entity_poly.entity_id
_entity_poly.type
_entity_poly.pdbx_seq_one_letter_code
_entity_poly.pdbx_strand_id
1 'polypeptide(L)' 'GEFSTLLSYLRENIHQYGKIYEPRDLLKKVTGEDLNSKYFIEYLEKKFYPIYKI' A
#
# COMPACT_ATOMS: atom_id res chain seq x y z
N GLY A 1 12.94 -13.13 -9.49
CA GLY A 1 11.60 -12.89 -8.93
C GLY A 1 10.82 -12.06 -9.92
N GLU A 2 9.55 -12.35 -10.12
CA GLU A 2 8.69 -11.65 -11.07
C GLU A 2 8.02 -10.44 -10.40
N PHE A 3 8.50 -9.23 -10.70
CA PHE A 3 8.00 -7.97 -10.12
C PHE A 3 7.35 -7.04 -11.15
N SER A 4 7.32 -7.44 -12.42
CA SER A 4 6.82 -6.63 -13.54
C SER A 4 5.37 -6.19 -13.32
N THR A 5 4.49 -7.10 -12.91
CA THR A 5 3.07 -6.81 -12.63
C THR A 5 2.90 -5.77 -11.51
N LEU A 6 3.62 -5.94 -10.40
CA LEU A 6 3.58 -4.98 -9.29
C LEU A 6 4.10 -3.60 -9.73
N LEU A 7 5.21 -3.57 -10.47
CA LEU A 7 5.81 -2.33 -10.93
C LEU A 7 4.89 -1.58 -11.91
N SER A 8 4.24 -2.28 -12.83
CA SER A 8 3.25 -1.69 -13.74
C SER A 8 2.08 -1.11 -12.97
N TYR A 9 1.52 -1.85 -12.01
CA TYR A 9 0.44 -1.35 -11.16
C TYR A 9 0.84 -0.06 -10.41
N LEU A 10 2.04 -0.02 -9.80
CA LEU A 10 2.51 1.16 -9.08
C LEU A 10 2.75 2.35 -10.00
N ARG A 11 3.22 2.13 -11.23
CA ARG A 11 3.38 3.19 -12.23
C ARG A 11 2.05 3.78 -12.65
N GLU A 12 1.07 2.92 -12.92
CA GLU A 12 -0.27 3.30 -13.36
C GLU A 12 -1.11 3.92 -12.25
N ASN A 13 -0.97 3.50 -10.99
CA ASN A 13 -1.87 3.97 -9.94
C ASN A 13 -1.23 5.03 -9.04
N ILE A 14 0.11 5.13 -8.99
CA ILE A 14 0.81 5.99 -8.03
C ILE A 14 1.83 6.88 -8.73
N HIS A 15 2.86 6.31 -9.34
CA HIS A 15 4.04 7.08 -9.76
C HIS A 15 3.74 8.11 -10.86
N GLN A 16 2.81 7.80 -11.79
CA GLN A 16 2.49 8.72 -12.89
C GLN A 16 1.92 10.06 -12.43
N TYR A 17 1.35 10.12 -11.22
CA TYR A 17 0.70 11.31 -10.72
C TYR A 17 1.66 12.32 -10.08
N GLY A 18 2.88 11.92 -9.73
CA GLY A 18 3.87 12.82 -9.12
C GLY A 18 3.27 13.62 -7.95
N LYS A 19 3.20 14.95 -8.11
CA LYS A 19 2.63 15.88 -7.12
C LYS A 19 1.29 16.50 -7.56
N ILE A 20 0.57 15.86 -8.48
CA ILE A 20 -0.71 16.37 -9.01
C ILE A 20 -1.81 16.33 -7.94
N TYR A 21 -1.77 15.32 -7.05
CA TYR A 21 -2.74 15.16 -5.97
C TYR A 21 -2.06 15.37 -4.61
N GLU A 22 -2.82 15.89 -3.66
CA GLU A 22 -2.44 15.80 -2.25
C GLU A 22 -2.39 14.32 -1.82
N PRO A 23 -1.49 13.95 -0.87
CA PRO A 23 -1.28 12.55 -0.51
C PRO A 23 -2.55 11.80 -0.10
N ARG A 24 -3.46 12.46 0.63
CA ARG A 24 -4.73 11.86 1.06
C ARG A 24 -5.69 11.60 -0.09
N ASP A 25 -5.72 12.51 -1.07
CA ASP A 25 -6.58 12.36 -2.25
C ASP A 25 -6.08 11.24 -3.15
N LEU A 26 -4.76 11.14 -3.35
CA LEU A 26 -4.16 10.03 -4.09
C LEU A 26 -4.40 8.70 -3.38
N LEU A 27 -4.21 8.65 -2.07
CA LEU A 27 -4.48 7.45 -1.27
C LEU A 27 -5.92 6.98 -1.51
N LYS A 28 -6.91 7.85 -1.27
CA LYS A 28 -8.32 7.53 -1.42
C LYS A 28 -8.70 7.16 -2.86
N LYS A 29 -8.07 7.78 -3.86
CA LYS A 29 -8.26 7.44 -5.28
C LYS A 29 -7.80 6.01 -5.60
N VAL A 30 -6.70 5.56 -5.00
CA VAL A 30 -6.09 4.25 -5.28
C VAL A 30 -6.68 3.13 -4.43
N THR A 31 -6.95 3.39 -3.15
CA THR A 31 -7.42 2.38 -2.19
C THR A 31 -8.93 2.39 -1.99
N GLY A 32 -9.62 3.48 -2.34
CA GLY A 32 -11.06 3.67 -2.10
C GLY A 32 -11.41 4.12 -0.67
N GLU A 33 -10.43 4.24 0.22
CA GLU A 33 -10.63 4.60 1.64
C GLU A 33 -9.67 5.71 2.10
N ASP A 34 -10.00 6.34 3.23
CA ASP A 34 -9.07 7.28 3.88
C ASP A 34 -7.95 6.52 4.61
N LEU A 35 -6.97 7.25 5.15
CA LEU A 35 -5.84 6.67 5.87
C LEU A 35 -6.30 5.76 7.02
N ASN A 36 -5.97 4.48 6.91
CA ASN A 36 -6.40 3.43 7.83
C ASN A 36 -5.21 2.57 8.27
N SER A 37 -4.94 2.53 9.58
CA SER A 37 -3.82 1.75 10.14
C SER A 37 -4.07 0.25 10.21
N LYS A 38 -5.32 -0.21 10.03
CA LYS A 38 -5.72 -1.62 10.16
C LYS A 38 -4.85 -2.56 9.32
N TYR A 39 -4.64 -2.23 8.05
CA TYR A 39 -3.87 -3.08 7.12
C TYR A 39 -2.40 -3.22 7.53
N PHE A 40 -1.82 -2.14 8.07
CA PHE A 40 -0.45 -2.17 8.54
C PHE A 40 -0.32 -3.02 9.82
N ILE A 41 -1.24 -2.88 10.77
CA ILE A 41 -1.28 -3.71 11.97
C ILE A 41 -1.43 -5.18 11.58
N GLU A 42 -2.41 -5.52 10.75
CA GLU A 42 -2.61 -6.90 10.28
C GLU A 42 -1.36 -7.48 9.61
N TYR A 43 -0.64 -6.69 8.80
CA TYR A 43 0.63 -7.11 8.19
C TYR A 43 1.68 -7.44 9.26
N LEU A 44 1.82 -6.59 10.28
CA LEU A 44 2.77 -6.81 11.36
C LEU A 44 2.43 -8.08 12.15
N GLU A 45 1.16 -8.25 12.53
CA GLU A 45 0.72 -9.44 13.27
C GLU A 45 1.00 -10.71 12.47
N LYS A 46 0.55 -10.75 11.20
CA LYS A 46 0.74 -11.91 10.31
C LYS A 46 2.22 -12.23 10.09
N LYS A 47 3.07 -11.21 10.00
CA LYS A 47 4.50 -11.40 9.76
C LYS A 47 5.26 -11.78 11.02
N PHE A 48 4.98 -11.14 12.15
CA PHE A 48 5.85 -11.21 13.33
C PHE A 48 5.34 -12.16 14.42
N TYR A 49 4.03 -12.38 14.56
CA TYR A 49 3.53 -13.31 15.59
C TYR A 49 4.04 -14.74 15.38
N PRO A 50 4.05 -15.30 14.15
CA PRO A 50 4.61 -16.63 13.93
C PRO A 50 6.13 -16.70 14.19
N ILE A 51 6.86 -15.61 13.94
CA ILE A 51 8.31 -15.54 14.14
C ILE A 51 8.64 -15.56 15.64
N TYR A 52 7.92 -14.76 16.42
CA TYR A 52 8.14 -14.62 17.86
C TYR A 52 7.31 -15.58 18.72
N LYS A 53 6.44 -16.39 18.09
CA LYS A 53 5.56 -17.37 18.75
C LYS A 53 4.68 -16.74 19.83
N ILE A 54 4.02 -15.64 19.46
CA ILE A 54 3.04 -14.91 20.29
C ILE A 54 1.63 -15.31 19.83
#